data_AF-A0A9P4MQT7-F1
#
_entry.id   AF-A0A9P4MQT7-F1
#
_cell.length_a   1.000
_cell.length_b   1.000
_cell.length_c   1.000
_cell.angle_alpha   90.00
_cell.angle_beta   90.00
_cell.angle_gamma   90.00
#
_symmetry.space_group_name_H-M   'P 1'
#
loop_
_entity.id
_entity.type
_entity.pdbx_description
1 polymer ?
#
loop_
_entity_poly.entity_id
_entity_poly.type
_entity_poly.pdbx_seq_one_letter_code
_entity_poly.pdbx_strand_id
1 'polypeptide(L)' 'HHHKRHASMGDKVSGAMMKLRGTLTGRPGLKAAGARRMRGTDGRGARSARVY' A
#
# COMPACT_ATOMS: atom_id res chain seq x y z
N HIS A 1 19.59 -8.82 -9.29
CA HIS A 1 19.47 -8.69 -7.83
C HIS A 1 18.10 -8.06 -7.51
N HIS A 2 17.07 -8.86 -7.18
CA HIS A 2 15.74 -8.34 -6.87
C HIS A 2 15.67 -7.94 -5.38
N HIS A 3 15.93 -6.67 -5.08
CA HIS A 3 15.70 -6.15 -3.73
C HIS A 3 14.19 -6.14 -3.46
N LYS A 4 13.70 -7.13 -2.69
CA LYS A 4 12.34 -7.09 -2.13
C LYS A 4 12.26 -5.85 -1.24
N ARG A 5 11.47 -4.85 -1.65
CA ARG A 5 11.31 -3.63 -0.85
C ARG A 5 10.51 -3.99 0.39
N HIS A 6 11.09 -3.80 1.57
CA HIS A 6 10.33 -3.88 2.82
C HIS A 6 9.44 -2.63 2.93
N ALA A 7 8.20 -2.81 3.41
CA ALA A 7 7.32 -1.69 3.72
C ALA A 7 8.03 -0.79 4.76
N SER A 8 8.28 0.46 4.38
CA SER A 8 8.93 1.42 5.26
C SER A 8 7.99 1.83 6.41
N MET A 9 8.54 2.45 7.45
CA MET A 9 7.71 3.02 8.53
C MET A 9 6.70 4.04 7.99
N GLY A 10 7.09 4.85 6.98
CA GLY A 10 6.18 5.78 6.30
C GLY A 10 5.04 5.07 5.55
N ASP A 11 5.33 3.94 4.90
CA ASP A 11 4.30 3.13 4.24
C ASP A 11 3.30 2.57 5.25
N LYS A 12 3.77 2.14 6.43
CA LYS A 12 2.90 1.64 7.50
C LYS A 12 1.97 2.73 8.03
N VAL A 13 2.49 3.93 8.34
CA VAL A 13 1.67 5.06 8.82
C VAL A 13 0.69 5.52 7.74
N SER A 14 1.14 5.68 6.50
CA SER A 14 0.28 6.03 5.36
C SER A 14 -0.80 4.97 5.10
N GLY A 15 -0.46 3.69 5.24
CA GLY A 15 -1.38 2.56 5.10
C GLY A 15 -2.41 2.51 6.22
N ALA A 16 -2.02 2.80 7.45
CA ALA A 16 -2.92 2.89 8.60
C ALA A 16 -3.92 4.04 8.42
N MET A 17 -3.45 5.23 8.06
CA MET A 17 -4.30 6.38 7.74
C MET A 17 -5.31 6.07 6.63
N MET A 18 -4.87 5.42 5.56
CA MET A 18 -5.76 5.05 4.44
C MET A 18 -6.78 3.99 4.86
N LYS A 19 -6.39 3.05 5.72
CA LYS A 19 -7.29 2.05 6.30
C LYS A 19 -8.36 2.69 7.19
N LEU A 20 -7.95 3.62 8.05
CA LEU A 20 -8.83 4.38 8.92
C LEU A 20 -9.82 5.19 8.11
N ARG A 21 -9.34 5.97 7.12
CA ARG A 21 -10.21 6.73 6.20
C ARG A 21 -11.20 5.82 5.49
N GLY A 22 -10.76 4.69 4.93
CA GLY A 22 -11.65 3.75 4.25
C GLY A 22 -12.71 3.13 5.16
N THR A 23 -12.40 2.96 6.45
CA THR A 23 -13.36 2.47 7.43
C THR A 23 -14.37 3.56 7.78
N LEU A 24 -13.91 4.77 8.07
CA LEU A 24 -14.75 5.90 8.46
C LEU A 24 -15.67 6.37 7.33
N THR A 25 -15.20 6.35 6.08
CA THR A 25 -16.01 6.79 4.93
C THR A 25 -16.79 5.64 4.28
N GLY A 26 -16.80 4.42 4.83
CA GLY A 26 -17.46 3.26 4.22
C GLY A 26 -16.90 2.86 2.85
N ARG A 27 -15.61 3.11 2.59
CA ARG A 27 -14.94 2.82 1.31
C ARG A 27 -14.02 1.59 1.44
N PRO A 28 -14.51 0.37 1.14
CA PRO A 28 -13.73 -0.86 1.32
C PRO A 28 -12.46 -0.90 0.47
N GLY A 29 -12.44 -0.29 -0.71
CA GLY A 29 -11.24 -0.19 -1.55
C GLY A 29 -10.08 0.57 -0.88
N LEU A 30 -10.38 1.66 -0.16
CA LEU A 30 -9.37 2.42 0.60
C LEU A 30 -8.89 1.63 1.83
N LYS A 31 -9.82 0.95 2.51
CA LYS A 31 -9.51 0.06 3.63
C LYS A 31 -8.51 -1.03 3.23
N ALA A 32 -8.82 -1.72 2.12
CA ALA A 32 -8.00 -2.79 1.58
C ALA A 32 -6.65 -2.28 1.06
N ALA A 33 -6.63 -1.14 0.37
CA ALA A 33 -5.40 -0.55 -0.11
C ALA A 33 -4.47 -0.13 1.05
N GLY A 34 -5.03 0.37 2.16
CA GLY A 34 -4.27 0.68 3.38
C GLY A 34 -3.64 -0.56 4.00
N ALA A 35 -4.40 -1.66 4.08
CA ALA A 35 -3.90 -2.95 4.56
C ALA A 35 -2.79 -3.53 3.66
N ARG A 36 -2.96 -3.47 2.33
CA ARG A 36 -1.94 -3.89 1.37
C ARG A 36 -0.65 -3.09 1.52
N ARG A 37 -0.74 -1.78 1.76
CA ARG A 37 0.43 -0.94 1.99
C ARG A 37 1.18 -1.30 3.27
N MET A 38 0.47 -1.50 4.38
CA MET A 38 1.08 -1.93 5.65
C MET A 38 1.76 -3.30 5.51
N ARG A 39 1.21 -4.19 4.68
CA ARG A 39 1.76 -5.52 4.40
C ARG A 39 2.86 -5.50 3.32
N GLY A 40 3.10 -4.37 2.66
CA GLY A 40 4.06 -4.25 1.55
C GLY A 40 3.59 -4.94 0.26
N THR A 41 2.28 -5.18 0.11
CA THR A 41 1.67 -5.84 -1.05
C THR A 41 0.84 -4.88 -1.92
N ASP A 42 0.95 -3.56 -1.70
CA ASP A 42 0.27 -2.55 -2.54
C ASP A 42 0.97 -2.28 -3.87
N GLY A 43 2.03 -3.03 -4.19
CA GLY A 43 2.72 -2.96 -5.48
C GLY A 43 3.58 -1.70 -5.68
N ARG A 44 3.70 -0.82 -4.67
CA ARG A 44 4.57 0.36 -4.77
C ARG A 44 6.04 -0.07 -4.91
N GLY A 45 6.70 0.46 -5.93
CA GLY A 45 8.12 0.18 -6.21
C GLY A 45 8.35 -1.02 -7.12
N ALA A 46 7.31 -1.81 -7.44
CA ALA A 46 7.32 -2.65 -8.63
C ALA A 46 7.19 -1.69 -9.83
N ARG A 47 8.32 -1.18 -10.32
CA ARG A 47 8.36 -0.32 -11.51
C ARG A 47 7.57 -1.01 -12.61
N SER A 48 6.69 -0.25 -13.25
CA SER A 48 6.00 -0.59 -14.48
C SER A 48 6.87 -1.43 -15.40
N ALA A 49 6.57 -2.71 -15.55
CA ALA A 49 6.89 -3.45 -16.76
C ALA A 49 5.80 -3.18 -17.82
N ARG A 50 5.47 -1.91 -18.06
CA ARG A 50 4.98 -1.49 -19.37
C ARG A 50 6.14 -0.76 -20.02
N VAL A 51 7.05 -1.57 -20.52
CA VAL A 51 7.84 -1.22 -21.70
C VAL A 51 6.86 -1.39 -22.86
N TYR A 52 6.59 -0.30 -23.59
CA TYR A 52 5.98 -0.39 -24.92
C TYR A 52 7.03 -0.91 -25.90
#